data_AF-A0A1F8TYR1-F1
#
_entry.id   AF-A0A1F8TYR1-F1
#
_cell.length_a   1.000
_cell.length_b   1.000
_cell.length_c   1.000
_cell.angle_alpha   90.00
_cell.angle_beta   90.00
_cell.angle_gamma   90.00
#
_symmetry.space_group_name_H-M   'P 1'
#
loop_
_entity.id
_entity.type
_entity.pdbx_description
1 polymer ?
#
loop_
_entity_poly.entity_id
_entity_poly.type
_entity_poly.pdbx_seq_one_letter_code
_entity_poly.pdbx_strand_id
1 'polypeptide(L)'
;MKAVTSYSATEELSHAISHGLGVLASVVGLYLMLELTANTDLWRQASSWVFGLSLILLYGSSTLYHSIQDLNHKLWLRKLDHSAIFILIAGTYTPFTLVSLRDNWGWWLFALVWSIALAGVLLKLFTGAKYQKLSLALYLIMGWIVVVAIDPMLTHV
;
A
#
# COMPACT_ATOMS: atom_id res chain seq x y z
N MET A 1 -13.90 -25.92 -14.41
CA MET A 1 -13.59 -24.49 -14.16
C MET A 1 -12.43 -24.43 -13.17
N LYS A 2 -11.28 -23.83 -13.52
CA LYS A 2 -10.18 -23.68 -12.56
C LYS A 2 -10.61 -22.67 -11.49
N ALA A 3 -10.62 -23.06 -10.23
CA ALA A 3 -10.91 -22.17 -9.12
C ALA A 3 -10.00 -20.93 -9.20
N VAL A 4 -10.57 -19.74 -9.09
CA VAL A 4 -9.83 -18.46 -9.16
C VAL A 4 -8.94 -18.25 -7.93
N THR A 5 -9.23 -18.98 -6.83
CA THR A 5 -8.44 -19.06 -5.59
C THR A 5 -8.49 -20.48 -5.01
N SER A 6 -7.45 -20.87 -4.27
CA SER A 6 -7.35 -22.15 -3.53
C SER A 6 -7.78 -22.01 -2.06
N TYR A 7 -8.48 -20.94 -1.69
CA TYR A 7 -8.89 -20.69 -0.31
C TYR A 7 -10.18 -21.44 0.04
N SER A 8 -10.18 -22.03 1.23
CA SER A 8 -11.39 -22.53 1.89
C SER A 8 -12.32 -21.38 2.29
N ALA A 9 -13.61 -21.68 2.50
CA ALA A 9 -14.58 -20.69 2.96
C ALA A 9 -14.18 -20.06 4.30
N THR A 10 -13.53 -20.83 5.19
CA THR A 10 -13.01 -20.36 6.48
C THR A 10 -11.83 -19.40 6.32
N GLU A 11 -10.94 -19.64 5.35
CA GLU A 11 -9.83 -18.72 5.04
C GLU A 11 -10.34 -17.42 4.42
N GLU A 12 -11.26 -17.50 3.46
CA GLU A 12 -11.90 -16.31 2.86
C GLU A 12 -12.57 -15.45 3.94
N LEU A 13 -13.30 -16.07 4.87
CA LEU A 13 -13.92 -15.35 5.99
C LEU A 13 -12.89 -14.72 6.94
N SER A 14 -11.83 -15.46 7.26
CA SER A 14 -10.77 -14.99 8.16
C SER A 14 -10.01 -13.81 7.56
N HIS A 15 -9.71 -13.86 6.26
CA HIS A 15 -9.15 -12.73 5.53
C HIS A 15 -10.12 -11.54 5.50
N ALA A 16 -11.38 -11.75 5.15
CA ALA A 16 -12.37 -10.67 5.12
C ALA A 16 -12.52 -9.97 6.50
N ILE A 17 -12.56 -10.72 7.61
CA ILE A 17 -12.67 -10.14 8.96
C ILE A 17 -11.40 -9.38 9.34
N SER A 18 -10.23 -10.02 9.19
CA SER A 18 -8.95 -9.40 9.58
C SER A 18 -8.67 -8.12 8.79
N HIS A 19 -8.88 -8.14 7.47
CA HIS A 19 -8.72 -6.95 6.65
C HIS A 19 -9.83 -5.92 6.90
N GLY A 20 -11.07 -6.35 7.18
CA GLY A 20 -12.17 -5.45 7.53
C GLY A 20 -11.90 -4.66 8.81
N LEU A 21 -11.35 -5.31 9.84
CA LEU A 21 -10.84 -4.62 11.04
C LEU A 21 -9.68 -3.68 10.70
N GLY A 22 -8.81 -4.08 9.77
CA GLY A 22 -7.76 -3.23 9.22
C GLY A 22 -8.31 -1.95 8.58
N VAL A 23 -9.43 -2.00 7.85
CA VAL A 23 -10.08 -0.80 7.28
C VAL A 23 -10.49 0.15 8.40
N LEU A 24 -11.19 -0.35 9.42
CA LEU A 24 -11.65 0.47 10.54
C LEU A 24 -10.48 1.12 11.27
N ALA A 25 -9.45 0.35 11.58
CA ALA A 25 -8.23 0.87 12.20
C ALA A 25 -7.54 1.93 11.33
N SER A 26 -7.54 1.75 10.00
CA SER A 26 -6.94 2.69 9.05
C SER A 26 -7.71 4.01 8.98
N VAL A 27 -9.05 3.97 9.02
CA VAL A 27 -9.90 5.17 9.07
C VAL A 27 -9.67 5.95 10.36
N VAL A 28 -9.65 5.26 11.51
CA VAL A 28 -9.36 5.88 12.80
C VAL A 28 -7.94 6.45 12.81
N GLY A 29 -6.95 5.70 12.33
CA GLY A 29 -5.56 6.14 12.23
C GLY A 29 -5.40 7.38 11.36
N LEU A 30 -6.03 7.41 10.18
CA LEU A 30 -6.02 8.59 9.32
C LEU A 30 -6.64 9.80 10.01
N TYR A 31 -7.81 9.65 10.65
CA TYR A 31 -8.45 10.73 11.40
C TYR A 31 -7.52 11.29 12.50
N LEU A 32 -6.94 10.41 13.32
CA LEU A 32 -6.01 10.82 14.38
C LEU A 32 -4.75 11.51 13.82
N MET A 33 -4.19 11.01 12.72
CA MET A 33 -3.04 11.66 12.08
C MET A 33 -3.40 13.05 11.55
N LEU A 34 -4.59 13.25 11.00
CA LEU A 34 -5.05 14.55 10.51
C LEU A 34 -5.29 15.54 11.65
N GLU A 35 -5.88 15.10 12.76
CA GLU A 35 -5.99 15.90 13.99
C GLU A 35 -4.62 16.38 14.48
N LEU A 36 -3.66 15.46 14.59
CA LEU A 36 -2.31 15.76 15.07
C LEU A 36 -1.51 16.66 14.10
N THR A 37 -1.85 16.64 12.81
CA THR A 37 -1.15 17.43 11.78
C THR A 37 -1.92 18.69 11.34
N ALA A 38 -3.09 18.97 11.92
CA ALA A 38 -3.97 20.06 11.49
C ALA A 38 -3.31 21.45 11.48
N ASN A 39 -2.44 21.71 12.46
CA ASN A 39 -1.72 22.98 12.61
C ASN A 39 -0.25 22.90 12.17
N THR A 40 0.09 21.88 11.36
CA THR A 40 1.44 21.67 10.83
C THR A 40 1.52 22.04 9.35
N ASP A 41 2.72 21.98 8.77
CA ASP A 41 2.92 22.30 7.37
C ASP A 41 2.23 21.32 6.41
N LEU A 42 2.05 21.77 5.16
CA LEU A 42 1.33 21.01 4.14
C LEU A 42 1.92 19.63 3.87
N TRP A 43 3.23 19.42 4.05
CA TRP A 43 3.88 18.15 3.75
C TRP A 43 3.51 17.07 4.78
N ARG A 44 3.40 17.44 6.05
CA ARG A 44 2.93 16.55 7.11
C ARG A 44 1.47 16.14 6.88
N GLN A 45 0.61 17.08 6.56
CA GLN A 45 -0.80 16.80 6.25
C GLN A 45 -0.95 15.92 5.00
N ALA A 46 -0.25 16.25 3.91
CA ALA A 46 -0.26 15.46 2.69
C ALA A 46 0.26 14.04 2.92
N SER A 47 1.32 13.89 3.71
CA SER A 47 1.87 12.57 4.07
C SER A 47 0.89 11.74 4.88
N SER A 48 0.16 12.35 5.82
CA SER A 48 -0.91 11.69 6.58
C SER A 48 -2.02 11.17 5.67
N TRP A 49 -2.49 12.00 4.73
CA TRP A 49 -3.48 11.60 3.73
C TRP A 49 -3.00 10.45 2.87
N VAL A 50 -1.81 10.56 2.29
CA VAL A 50 -1.25 9.55 1.38
C VAL A 50 -1.09 8.21 2.10
N PHE A 51 -0.50 8.20 3.29
CA PHE A 51 -0.32 6.98 4.06
C PHE A 51 -1.66 6.37 4.49
N GLY A 52 -2.55 7.15 5.11
CA GLY A 52 -3.84 6.64 5.59
C GLY A 52 -4.76 6.17 4.47
N LEU A 53 -4.86 6.89 3.35
CA LEU A 53 -5.65 6.46 2.19
C LEU A 53 -5.07 5.20 1.55
N SER A 54 -3.74 5.03 1.52
CA SER A 54 -3.12 3.81 1.00
C SER A 54 -3.45 2.58 1.86
N LEU A 55 -3.52 2.73 3.19
CA LEU A 55 -3.95 1.69 4.11
C LEU A 55 -5.43 1.33 3.88
N ILE A 56 -6.30 2.33 3.81
CA ILE A 56 -7.74 2.14 3.53
C ILE A 56 -7.94 1.43 2.19
N LEU A 57 -7.19 1.83 1.15
CA LEU A 57 -7.24 1.20 -0.16
C LEU A 57 -6.81 -0.27 -0.10
N LEU A 58 -5.70 -0.60 0.55
CA LEU A 58 -5.24 -1.98 0.68
C LEU A 58 -6.25 -2.82 1.44
N TYR A 59 -6.59 -2.43 2.67
CA TYR A 59 -7.48 -3.23 3.50
C TYR A 59 -8.89 -3.31 2.91
N GLY A 60 -9.37 -2.22 2.29
CA GLY A 60 -10.68 -2.19 1.65
C GLY A 60 -10.75 -3.09 0.42
N SER A 61 -9.75 -3.02 -0.46
CA SER A 61 -9.68 -3.89 -1.64
C SER A 61 -9.54 -5.37 -1.26
N SER A 62 -8.73 -5.71 -0.26
CA SER A 62 -8.62 -7.08 0.27
C SER A 62 -9.92 -7.59 0.87
N THR A 63 -10.58 -6.76 1.70
CA THR A 63 -11.88 -7.11 2.31
C THR A 63 -12.92 -7.43 1.24
N LEU A 64 -13.04 -6.57 0.22
CA LEU A 64 -13.96 -6.78 -0.90
C LEU A 64 -13.60 -8.04 -1.70
N TYR A 65 -12.32 -8.26 -1.98
CA TYR A 65 -11.85 -9.44 -2.71
C TYR A 65 -12.22 -10.76 -2.01
N HIS A 66 -12.09 -10.81 -0.68
CA HIS A 66 -12.40 -11.99 0.11
C HIS A 66 -13.90 -12.14 0.46
N SER A 67 -14.67 -11.05 0.40
CA SER A 67 -16.12 -11.08 0.66
C SER A 67 -16.95 -11.44 -0.57
N ILE A 68 -16.48 -11.13 -1.77
CA ILE A 68 -17.25 -11.29 -3.02
C ILE A 68 -16.95 -12.63 -3.68
N GLN A 69 -18.00 -13.41 -3.96
CA GLN A 69 -17.92 -14.73 -4.58
C GLN A 69 -18.14 -14.71 -6.11
N ASP A 70 -18.70 -13.62 -6.65
CA ASP A 70 -18.90 -13.49 -8.09
C ASP A 70 -17.57 -13.50 -8.85
N LEU A 71 -17.47 -14.35 -9.87
CA LEU A 71 -16.22 -14.64 -10.57
C LEU A 71 -15.63 -13.41 -11.28
N ASN A 72 -16.48 -12.62 -11.93
CA ASN A 72 -16.04 -11.49 -12.73
C ASN A 72 -15.51 -10.37 -11.82
N HIS A 73 -16.26 -10.06 -10.76
CA HIS A 73 -15.84 -9.08 -9.76
C HIS A 73 -14.59 -9.55 -9.02
N LYS A 74 -14.51 -10.83 -8.65
CA LYS A 74 -13.36 -11.41 -7.93
C LYS A 74 -12.06 -11.30 -8.71
N LEU A 75 -12.09 -11.47 -10.03
CA LEU A 75 -10.90 -11.31 -10.88
C LEU A 75 -10.40 -9.86 -10.91
N TRP A 76 -11.30 -8.88 -10.96
CA TRP A 76 -10.94 -7.47 -10.95
C TRP A 76 -10.47 -7.01 -9.57
N LEU A 77 -11.18 -7.41 -8.51
CA LEU A 77 -10.80 -7.14 -7.12
C LEU A 77 -9.43 -7.73 -6.78
N ARG A 78 -9.11 -8.92 -7.29
CA ARG A 78 -7.76 -9.50 -7.15
C ARG A 78 -6.68 -8.63 -7.78
N LYS A 79 -6.97 -7.93 -8.88
CA LYS A 79 -6.01 -7.01 -9.48
C LYS A 79 -5.85 -5.78 -8.60
N LEU A 80 -6.96 -5.23 -8.10
CA LEU A 80 -6.97 -4.06 -7.22
C LEU A 80 -6.21 -4.34 -5.92
N ASP A 81 -6.54 -5.44 -5.24
CA ASP A 81 -5.94 -5.89 -3.98
C ASP A 81 -4.41 -5.99 -4.06
N HIS A 82 -3.90 -6.74 -5.05
CA HIS A 82 -2.45 -6.82 -5.26
C HIS A 82 -1.80 -5.51 -5.75
N SER A 83 -2.55 -4.65 -6.45
CA SER A 83 -2.03 -3.34 -6.86
C SER A 83 -1.90 -2.41 -5.65
N ALA A 84 -2.82 -2.51 -4.70
CA ALA A 84 -2.81 -1.71 -3.49
C ALA A 84 -1.58 -1.97 -2.62
N ILE A 85 -0.94 -3.14 -2.72
CA ILE A 85 0.34 -3.42 -2.05
C ILE A 85 1.44 -2.45 -2.53
N PHE A 86 1.54 -2.19 -3.85
CA PHE A 86 2.51 -1.24 -4.38
C PHE A 86 2.26 0.18 -3.85
N ILE A 87 0.98 0.57 -3.82
CA ILE A 87 0.55 1.89 -3.35
C ILE A 87 0.82 2.03 -1.85
N LEU A 88 0.53 1.01 -1.03
CA LEU A 88 0.83 1.04 0.40
C LEU A 88 2.33 1.15 0.66
N ILE A 89 3.16 0.37 -0.03
CA ILE A 89 4.61 0.48 0.13
C ILE A 89 5.04 1.93 -0.15
N ALA A 90 4.67 2.52 -1.29
CA ALA A 90 4.98 3.93 -1.56
C ALA A 90 4.37 4.92 -0.55
N GLY A 91 3.15 4.66 -0.08
CA GLY A 91 2.48 5.42 0.96
C GLY A 91 3.25 5.42 2.28
N THR A 92 3.85 4.29 2.66
CA THR A 92 4.68 4.19 3.88
C THR A 92 5.97 5.00 3.79
N TYR A 93 6.56 5.13 2.59
CA TYR A 93 7.76 5.96 2.37
C TYR A 93 7.47 7.46 2.35
N THR A 94 6.24 7.86 2.03
CA THR A 94 5.87 9.27 1.84
C THR A 94 6.17 10.16 3.06
N PRO A 95 5.78 9.83 4.30
CA PRO A 95 6.15 10.65 5.46
C PRO A 95 7.67 10.75 5.67
N PHE A 96 8.42 9.67 5.49
CA PHE A 96 9.88 9.71 5.66
C PHE A 96 10.57 10.57 4.61
N THR A 97 10.09 10.50 3.37
CA THR A 97 10.68 11.23 2.24
C THR A 97 10.29 12.70 2.21
N LEU A 98 9.03 13.04 2.52
CA LEU A 98 8.51 14.41 2.42
C LEU A 98 8.54 15.18 3.74
N VAL A 99 8.74 14.51 4.88
CA VAL A 99 8.85 15.16 6.20
C VAL A 99 10.25 15.03 6.76
N SER A 100 10.77 13.81 6.96
CA SER A 100 12.06 13.61 7.64
C SER A 100 13.28 13.93 6.76
N LEU A 101 13.24 13.56 5.48
CA LEU A 101 14.38 13.68 4.55
C LEU A 101 14.22 14.76 3.49
N ARG A 102 13.21 15.63 3.64
CA ARG A 102 12.73 16.52 2.56
C ARG A 102 13.85 17.37 1.96
N ASP A 103 14.70 17.95 2.81
CA ASP A 103 15.66 18.97 2.39
C ASP A 103 16.95 18.36 1.79
N ASN A 104 17.09 17.03 1.80
CA ASN A 104 18.26 16.31 1.29
C ASN A 104 17.89 15.35 0.15
N TRP A 105 17.77 14.06 0.46
CA TRP A 105 17.58 12.99 -0.53
C TRP A 105 16.14 12.49 -0.63
N GLY A 106 15.23 13.06 0.17
CA GLY A 106 13.84 12.65 0.26
C GLY A 106 13.10 12.67 -1.07
N TRP A 107 13.28 13.72 -1.88
CA TRP A 107 12.62 13.84 -3.18
C TRP A 107 13.06 12.79 -4.19
N TRP A 108 14.35 12.43 -4.22
CA TRP A 108 14.87 11.39 -5.10
C TRP A 108 14.33 10.02 -4.70
N LEU A 109 14.33 9.73 -3.39
CA LEU A 109 13.78 8.50 -2.85
C LEU A 109 12.26 8.40 -3.09
N PHE A 110 11.53 9.50 -2.89
CA PHE A 110 10.10 9.60 -3.18
C PHE A 110 9.82 9.28 -4.64
N ALA A 111 10.51 9.95 -5.57
CA ALA A 111 10.34 9.76 -7.01
C ALA A 111 10.66 8.32 -7.43
N LEU A 112 11.73 7.73 -6.91
CA LEU A 112 12.12 6.35 -7.20
C LEU A 112 11.03 5.37 -6.75
N VAL A 113 10.62 5.43 -5.48
CA VAL A 113 9.64 4.49 -4.91
C VAL A 113 8.29 4.63 -5.60
N TRP A 114 7.80 5.85 -5.84
CA TRP A 114 6.52 6.08 -6.53
C TRP A 114 6.56 5.67 -8.01
N SER A 115 7.70 5.82 -8.69
CA SER A 115 7.85 5.34 -10.06
C SER A 115 7.76 3.82 -10.15
N ILE A 116 8.43 3.11 -9.23
CA ILE A 116 8.35 1.64 -9.17
C ILE A 116 6.93 1.21 -8.78
N ALA A 117 6.28 1.91 -7.84
CA ALA A 117 4.89 1.64 -7.47
C ALA A 117 3.94 1.76 -8.66
N LEU A 118 4.04 2.86 -9.42
CA LEU A 118 3.21 3.07 -10.60
C LEU A 118 3.44 1.99 -11.65
N ALA A 119 4.71 1.64 -11.93
CA ALA A 119 5.05 0.54 -12.83
C ALA A 119 4.48 -0.80 -12.35
N GLY A 120 4.55 -1.08 -11.04
CA GLY A 120 3.99 -2.27 -10.41
C GLY A 120 2.46 -2.35 -10.51
N VAL A 121 1.76 -1.24 -10.28
CA VAL A 121 0.31 -1.12 -10.45
C VAL A 121 -0.07 -1.39 -11.91
N LEU A 122 0.57 -0.73 -12.88
CA LEU A 122 0.31 -0.95 -14.30
C LEU A 122 0.56 -2.41 -14.69
N LEU A 123 1.68 -2.98 -14.27
CA LEU A 123 2.00 -4.39 -14.49
C LEU A 123 0.85 -5.28 -13.99
N LYS A 124 0.33 -5.02 -12.78
CA LYS A 124 -0.73 -5.85 -12.19
C LYS A 124 -2.08 -5.67 -12.88
N LEU A 125 -2.44 -4.45 -13.27
CA LEU A 125 -3.68 -4.16 -13.98
C LEU A 125 -3.72 -4.84 -15.36
N PHE A 126 -2.62 -4.79 -16.12
CA PHE A 126 -2.54 -5.38 -17.46
C PHE A 126 -2.31 -6.89 -17.46
N THR A 127 -1.47 -7.41 -16.56
CA THR A 127 -1.04 -8.82 -16.60
C THR A 127 -1.74 -9.72 -15.58
N GLY A 128 -2.46 -9.13 -14.62
CA GLY A 128 -3.16 -9.87 -13.58
C GLY A 128 -2.23 -10.76 -12.75
N ALA A 129 -2.51 -12.06 -12.72
CA ALA A 129 -1.75 -13.03 -11.93
C ALA A 129 -0.59 -13.70 -12.71
N LYS A 130 -0.31 -13.28 -13.95
CA LYS A 130 0.70 -13.96 -14.79
C LYS A 130 2.12 -13.85 -14.23
N TYR A 131 2.51 -12.69 -13.68
CA TYR A 131 3.87 -12.39 -13.24
C TYR A 131 4.00 -12.28 -11.71
N GLN A 132 3.42 -13.22 -10.96
CA GLN A 132 3.45 -13.20 -9.48
C GLN A 132 4.85 -13.11 -8.88
N LYS A 133 5.83 -13.87 -9.40
CA LYS A 133 7.22 -13.84 -8.91
C LYS A 133 7.89 -12.48 -9.11
N LEU A 134 7.63 -11.83 -10.24
CA LEU A 134 8.15 -10.49 -10.52
C LEU A 134 7.51 -9.46 -9.58
N SER A 135 6.19 -9.51 -9.38
CA SER A 135 5.53 -8.62 -8.41
C SER A 135 6.11 -8.81 -7.01
N LEU A 136 6.31 -10.05 -6.57
CA LEU A 136 6.93 -10.34 -5.28
C LEU A 136 8.35 -9.77 -5.18
N ALA A 137 9.19 -9.97 -6.20
CA ALA A 137 10.53 -9.40 -6.23
C ALA A 137 10.50 -7.87 -6.16
N LEU A 138 9.58 -7.21 -6.89
CA LEU A 138 9.41 -5.76 -6.83
C LEU A 138 8.96 -5.29 -5.44
N TYR A 139 8.02 -5.98 -4.79
CA TYR A 139 7.62 -5.66 -3.42
C TYR A 139 8.80 -5.70 -2.45
N LEU A 140 9.61 -6.77 -2.55
CA LEU A 140 10.78 -6.96 -1.68
C LEU A 140 11.85 -5.90 -1.95
N ILE A 141 12.16 -5.63 -3.23
CA ILE A 141 13.11 -4.58 -3.62
C ILE A 141 12.64 -3.24 -3.07
N MET A 142 11.38 -2.87 -3.31
CA MET A 142 10.83 -1.61 -2.80
C MET A 142 10.88 -1.53 -1.29
N GLY A 143 10.57 -2.61 -0.56
CA GLY A 143 10.68 -2.66 0.89
C GLY A 143 12.12 -2.51 1.39
N TRP A 144 13.10 -3.01 0.65
CA TRP A 144 14.52 -2.97 1.03
C TRP A 144 15.22 -1.64 0.74
N ILE A 145 14.65 -0.79 -0.13
CA ILE A 145 15.23 0.53 -0.42
C ILE A 145 15.47 1.34 0.86
N VAL A 146 14.61 1.19 1.87
CA VAL A 146 14.74 1.87 3.17
C VAL A 146 16.09 1.62 3.84
N VAL A 147 16.68 0.42 3.66
CA VAL A 147 17.97 0.07 4.28
C VAL A 147 19.08 1.01 3.82
N VAL A 148 19.04 1.44 2.56
CA VAL A 148 20.00 2.42 2.00
C VAL A 148 19.75 3.82 2.56
N ALA A 149 18.51 4.11 2.98
CA ALA A 149 18.12 5.39 3.56
C ALA A 149 18.26 5.45 5.10
N ILE A 150 18.62 4.34 5.77
CA ILE A 150 18.71 4.29 7.25
C ILE A 150 19.71 5.31 7.79
N ASP A 151 20.93 5.39 7.24
CA ASP A 151 21.95 6.31 7.74
C ASP A 151 21.49 7.78 7.66
N PRO A 152 21.02 8.28 6.49
CA PRO A 152 20.41 9.61 6.41
C PRO A 152 19.22 9.81 7.35
N MET A 153 18.40 8.78 7.57
CA MET A 153 17.25 8.88 8.47
C MET A 153 17.69 9.05 9.92
N LEU A 154 18.65 8.26 10.40
CA LEU A 154 19.13 8.34 11.79
C LEU A 154 19.82 9.66 12.10
N THR A 155 20.36 10.36 11.10
CA THR A 155 20.99 11.68 11.28
C THR A 155 20.01 12.86 11.21
N HIS A 156 18.77 12.65 10.78
CA HIS A 156 17.79 13.71 10.50
C HIS A 156 16.40 13.53 11.15
N VAL A 157 16.24 12.51 12.01
CA VAL A 157 15.09 12.35 12.91
C VAL A 157 15.41 13.00 14.25
#